data_AF-A0AAX6S4G1-F1
#
_entry.id   AF-A0AAX6S4G1-F1
#
_cell.length_a   1.000
_cell.length_b   1.000
_cell.length_c   1.000
_cell.angle_alpha   90.00
_cell.angle_beta   90.00
_cell.angle_gamma   90.00
#
_symmetry.space_group_name_H-M   'P 1'
#
loop_
_entity.id
_entity.type
_entity.pdbx_description
1 polymer ?
#
loop_
_entity_poly.entity_id
_entity_poly.type
_entity_poly.pdbx_seq_one_letter_code
_entity_poly.pdbx_strand_id
1 'polypeptide(L)'
;MRAGRVQKPARELFRDATFPASESSLFFNLSTPLAQFREEITWRRPQEICTTPQLFPDNPWEGQVKQGLLGDCWFLCACAALQKSRHLLDQVFPPGQPSWSDQTYRGLFICRIWQFGRWEEVTIDDRLPCLAGRLCFSRCQREDVFWLPLLEKVYAKVHGSYEHLWAGQVADALVDLTGGLAERWNLKGPAGSSRQQDRPTGGQEHRTCWQMLRLKDRCLISCSVLSPRAGARVMGEFHAFIVSDLQELQSRAGQGILLLRILNPWGRQCWQGLWREGGEGWSQLESTDEARLLSQLQDGEFWVEEGEFLREFDEVTISYPVTEAGHLQSLYTERTLCHARALPGAWVKGQSAGGCRNNSCFPSNPKFWLHLSEPSEVCVAVLQRPQRRTEARARPLLGHGAAPASLSGKDYQAVGLHIWKVEKRRVSLPRVLSAPPVAGTVCHAYDREVHLRCELSPGRYLAVPSTFLKGVSAQFLLRVFSTGKMSLSRAERPAAQGTDPRAALPADQVETMQLRGCWKAGWTAGGSRNFASYPCNPCLPFSVPEGAGPRCVRITLQQHCRLGDSQLHPIGFHVFQGQLSLLRS
;
A
#
# COMPACT_ATOMS: atom_id res chain seq x y z
N MET A 1 22.41 60.24 19.94
CA MET A 1 21.34 59.29 19.57
C MET A 1 22.00 57.99 19.10
N ARG A 2 21.95 56.90 19.90
CA ARG A 2 22.36 55.57 19.44
C ARG A 2 21.13 54.88 18.87
N ALA A 3 21.15 54.61 17.57
CA ALA A 3 20.10 53.85 16.89
C ALA A 3 20.05 52.43 17.47
N GLY A 4 18.97 52.11 18.17
CA GLY A 4 18.69 50.76 18.65
C GLY A 4 18.50 49.83 17.46
N ARG A 5 19.31 48.76 17.39
CA ARG A 5 19.02 47.60 16.53
C ARG A 5 17.72 46.98 17.03
N VAL A 6 16.64 47.20 16.28
CA VAL A 6 15.40 46.43 16.44
C VAL A 6 15.73 44.98 16.08
N GLN A 7 15.85 44.12 17.08
CA GLN A 7 15.86 42.67 16.90
C GLN A 7 14.52 42.30 16.27
N LYS A 8 14.52 41.87 15.00
CA LYS A 8 13.34 41.27 14.38
C LYS A 8 12.93 40.06 15.25
N PRO A 9 11.64 39.90 15.61
CA PRO A 9 11.21 38.72 16.35
C PRO A 9 11.62 37.46 15.57
N ALA A 10 12.19 36.49 16.28
CA ALA A 10 12.53 35.20 15.70
C ALA A 10 11.27 34.63 15.05
N ARG A 11 11.39 34.25 13.78
CA ARG A 11 10.26 33.70 13.02
C ARG A 11 9.82 32.41 13.69
N GLU A 12 8.57 32.35 14.13
CA GLU A 12 8.02 31.13 14.74
C GLU A 12 7.92 30.02 13.67
N LEU A 13 8.54 28.87 13.97
CA LEU A 13 8.49 27.68 13.12
C LEU A 13 7.27 26.83 13.47
N PHE A 14 6.70 26.17 12.48
CA PHE A 14 5.52 25.33 12.62
C PHE A 14 5.72 24.25 13.69
N ARG A 15 4.69 24.05 14.51
CA ARG A 15 4.59 23.02 15.53
C ARG A 15 3.31 22.26 15.29
N ASP A 16 3.44 20.96 15.03
CA ASP A 16 2.31 20.11 14.75
C ASP A 16 1.54 19.78 16.03
N ALA A 17 0.38 20.39 16.20
CA ALA A 17 -0.49 20.14 17.36
C ALA A 17 -1.16 18.74 17.30
N THR A 18 -1.27 18.14 16.12
CA THR A 18 -1.91 16.83 15.92
C THR A 18 -0.93 15.67 16.06
N PHE A 19 0.38 15.96 16.04
CA PHE A 19 1.44 14.99 16.28
C PHE A 19 2.58 15.69 17.06
N PRO A 20 2.36 15.98 18.36
CA PRO A 20 3.26 16.80 19.15
C PRO A 20 4.61 16.12 19.39
N ALA A 21 5.65 16.93 19.57
CA ALA A 21 6.97 16.48 19.98
C ALA A 21 6.98 16.05 21.47
N SER A 22 6.30 14.96 21.78
CA SER A 22 6.10 14.41 23.13
C SER A 22 5.95 12.89 23.10
N GLU A 23 5.92 12.28 24.28
CA GLU A 23 5.78 10.83 24.46
C GLU A 23 4.55 10.24 23.76
N SER A 24 3.44 10.99 23.68
CA SER A 24 2.22 10.55 22.98
C SER A 24 2.41 10.26 21.49
N SER A 25 3.42 10.85 20.86
CA SER A 25 3.76 10.57 19.46
C SER A 25 4.77 9.43 19.31
N LEU A 26 5.48 9.08 20.39
CA LEU A 26 6.40 7.95 20.42
C LEU A 26 5.67 6.67 20.80
N PHE A 27 4.81 6.72 21.81
CA PHE A 27 4.22 5.58 22.48
C PHE A 27 2.69 5.61 22.42
N PHE A 28 2.10 4.42 22.30
CA PHE A 28 0.67 4.21 22.41
C PHE A 28 0.30 3.44 23.67
N ASN A 29 0.98 2.33 23.93
CA ASN A 29 0.66 1.43 25.03
C ASN A 29 1.88 0.77 25.69
N LEU A 30 3.09 1.14 25.28
CA LEU A 30 4.35 0.67 25.87
C LEU A 30 4.51 -0.86 25.79
N SER A 31 3.92 -1.48 24.77
CA SER A 31 3.93 -2.95 24.59
C SER A 31 5.12 -3.46 23.78
N THR A 32 5.91 -2.54 23.23
CA THR A 32 7.07 -2.87 22.39
C THR A 32 8.40 -2.71 23.14
N PRO A 33 9.49 -3.33 22.69
CA PRO A 33 10.83 -3.09 23.23
C PRO A 33 11.25 -1.61 23.21
N LEU A 34 10.63 -0.77 22.38
CA LEU A 34 10.88 0.67 22.38
C LEU A 34 10.63 1.30 23.77
N ALA A 35 9.67 0.77 24.53
CA ALA A 35 9.36 1.26 25.88
C ALA A 35 10.41 0.87 26.95
N GLN A 36 11.32 -0.06 26.64
CA GLN A 36 12.36 -0.49 27.57
C GLN A 36 13.58 0.46 27.57
N PHE A 37 13.68 1.34 26.58
CA PHE A 37 14.72 2.36 26.53
C PHE A 37 14.48 3.40 27.64
N ARG A 38 15.50 3.56 28.50
CA ARG A 38 15.45 4.46 29.67
C ARG A 38 16.07 5.83 29.41
N GLU A 39 16.71 6.00 28.27
CA GLU A 39 17.37 7.25 27.91
C GLU A 39 16.37 8.28 27.37
N GLU A 40 16.62 9.56 27.65
CA GLU A 40 15.72 10.64 27.28
C GLU A 40 15.74 10.90 25.76
N ILE A 41 14.58 10.74 25.11
CA ILE A 41 14.41 11.10 23.71
C ILE A 41 14.07 12.59 23.61
N THR A 42 14.95 13.34 22.97
CA THR A 42 14.77 14.76 22.67
C THR A 42 14.24 14.94 21.26
N TRP A 43 13.52 16.03 20.99
CA TRP A 43 13.01 16.34 19.65
C TRP A 43 13.78 17.51 19.06
N ARG A 44 14.49 17.27 17.95
CA ARG A 44 15.37 18.28 17.33
C ARG A 44 15.01 18.50 15.87
N ARG A 45 15.19 19.73 15.38
CA ARG A 45 15.09 20.02 13.95
C ARG A 45 16.39 19.67 13.23
N PRO A 46 16.38 19.44 11.90
CA PRO A 46 17.59 19.11 11.15
C PRO A 46 18.75 20.10 11.33
N GLN A 47 18.48 21.41 11.44
CA GLN A 47 19.54 22.42 11.70
C GLN A 47 20.17 22.31 13.10
N GLU A 48 19.54 21.60 14.03
CA GLU A 48 20.05 21.35 15.38
C GLU A 48 20.81 20.01 15.47
N ILE A 49 20.79 19.22 14.38
CA ILE A 49 21.41 17.90 14.25
C ILE A 49 22.68 18.00 13.39
N CYS A 50 22.63 18.72 12.27
CA CYS A 50 23.77 18.94 11.38
C CYS A 50 23.79 20.36 10.79
N THR A 51 24.93 20.73 10.20
CA THR A 51 25.19 22.08 9.70
C THR A 51 24.51 22.41 8.38
N THR A 52 24.38 21.42 7.48
CA THR A 52 23.88 21.61 6.11
C THR A 52 22.80 20.57 5.76
N PRO A 53 21.63 20.59 6.43
CA PRO A 53 20.59 19.59 6.19
C PRO A 53 20.01 19.71 4.77
N GLN A 54 19.82 18.56 4.15
CA GLN A 54 19.25 18.38 2.82
C GLN A 54 18.05 17.45 2.86
N LEU A 55 17.08 17.68 1.99
CA LEU A 55 15.87 16.86 1.98
C LEU A 55 16.19 15.58 1.23
N PHE A 56 16.67 15.74 0.01
CA PHE A 56 17.15 14.67 -0.85
C PHE A 56 18.64 14.87 -1.16
N PRO A 57 19.40 13.79 -1.35
CA PRO A 57 20.76 13.88 -1.86
C PRO A 57 20.77 14.22 -3.35
N ASP A 58 21.89 14.76 -3.84
CA ASP A 58 22.13 14.96 -5.27
C ASP A 58 22.15 13.62 -6.02
N ASN A 59 22.76 12.60 -5.41
CA ASN A 59 22.82 11.24 -5.92
C ASN A 59 21.82 10.35 -5.15
N PRO A 60 20.79 9.76 -5.81
CA PRO A 60 19.79 8.91 -5.15
C PRO A 60 20.37 7.73 -4.37
N TRP A 61 21.52 7.19 -4.79
CA TRP A 61 22.21 6.09 -4.12
C TRP A 61 22.74 6.48 -2.73
N GLU A 62 23.01 7.77 -2.49
CA GLU A 62 23.45 8.28 -1.19
C GLU A 62 22.31 8.45 -0.18
N GLY A 63 21.06 8.28 -0.64
CA GLY A 63 19.85 8.33 0.18
C GLY A 63 19.47 6.97 0.78
N GLN A 64 20.33 5.94 0.67
CA GLN A 64 20.05 4.57 1.08
C GLN A 64 19.47 4.49 2.50
N VAL A 65 18.48 3.62 2.66
CA VAL A 65 17.69 3.48 3.89
C VAL A 65 18.49 2.78 4.98
N LYS A 66 18.57 3.37 6.18
CA LYS A 66 19.13 2.76 7.38
C LYS A 66 18.14 2.81 8.53
N GLN A 67 17.95 1.67 9.16
CA GLN A 67 17.09 1.52 10.32
C GLN A 67 17.76 2.01 11.60
N GLY A 68 16.95 2.59 12.48
CA GLY A 68 17.35 2.94 13.85
C GLY A 68 16.87 1.91 14.87
N LEU A 69 16.43 2.40 16.02
CA LEU A 69 15.96 1.58 17.14
C LEU A 69 14.54 1.00 16.94
N LEU A 70 13.78 1.53 15.98
CA LEU A 70 12.40 1.10 15.73
C LEU A 70 12.37 -0.20 14.90
N GLY A 71 11.49 -1.12 15.27
CA GLY A 71 11.27 -2.39 14.57
C GLY A 71 10.40 -2.27 13.32
N ASP A 72 10.69 -1.32 12.44
CA ASP A 72 9.87 -0.96 11.27
C ASP A 72 10.56 -1.27 9.93
N CYS A 73 11.47 -2.25 9.90
CA CYS A 73 12.18 -2.71 8.69
C CYS A 73 11.24 -2.91 7.49
N TRP A 74 10.03 -3.40 7.73
CA TRP A 74 8.99 -3.59 6.72
C TRP A 74 8.64 -2.30 5.95
N PHE A 75 8.59 -1.17 6.64
CA PHE A 75 8.31 0.14 6.07
C PHE A 75 9.54 0.70 5.36
N LEU A 76 10.73 0.57 5.94
CA LEU A 76 11.98 1.03 5.31
C LEU A 76 12.29 0.28 4.02
N CYS A 77 12.01 -1.04 3.97
CA CYS A 77 12.07 -1.83 2.74
C CYS A 77 11.16 -1.26 1.65
N ALA A 78 9.94 -0.85 2.00
CA ALA A 78 9.03 -0.23 1.04
C ALA A 78 9.49 1.17 0.60
N CYS A 79 10.15 1.94 1.48
CA CYS A 79 10.71 3.26 1.14
C CYS A 79 11.77 3.18 0.03
N ALA A 80 12.51 2.06 -0.06
CA ALA A 80 13.46 1.86 -1.15
C ALA A 80 12.79 1.81 -2.55
N ALA A 81 11.46 1.61 -2.62
CA ALA A 81 10.73 1.66 -3.89
C ALA A 81 10.69 3.08 -4.45
N LEU A 82 10.66 4.09 -3.57
CA LEU A 82 10.66 5.49 -3.95
C LEU A 82 11.99 5.90 -4.57
N GLN A 83 13.10 5.30 -4.14
CA GLN A 83 14.43 5.56 -4.71
C GLN A 83 14.56 5.05 -6.15
N LYS A 84 13.78 4.04 -6.54
CA LYS A 84 13.76 3.49 -7.91
C LYS A 84 12.87 4.28 -8.88
N SER A 85 11.99 5.15 -8.39
CA SER A 85 11.03 5.88 -9.24
C SER A 85 10.86 7.32 -8.79
N ARG A 86 11.41 8.24 -9.60
CA ARG A 86 11.23 9.67 -9.38
C ARG A 86 9.76 10.07 -9.37
N HIS A 87 8.95 9.45 -10.23
CA HIS A 87 7.50 9.68 -10.25
C HIS A 87 6.85 9.33 -8.91
N LEU A 88 7.11 8.14 -8.36
CA LEU A 88 6.57 7.75 -7.05
C LEU A 88 7.09 8.63 -5.93
N LEU A 89 8.37 9.01 -5.99
CA LEU A 89 8.95 9.95 -5.05
C LEU A 89 8.24 11.30 -5.07
N ASP A 90 8.00 11.88 -6.25
CA ASP A 90 7.29 13.16 -6.39
C ASP A 90 5.79 13.05 -6.06
N GLN A 91 5.20 11.86 -6.15
CA GLN A 91 3.85 11.59 -5.65
C GLN A 91 3.82 11.63 -4.11
N VAL A 92 4.77 10.97 -3.44
CA VAL A 92 4.85 10.92 -1.97
C VAL A 92 5.37 12.23 -1.39
N PHE A 93 6.35 12.86 -2.02
CA PHE A 93 6.92 14.15 -1.67
C PHE A 93 6.63 15.15 -2.79
N PRO A 94 5.54 15.93 -2.69
CA PRO A 94 5.23 16.95 -3.68
C PRO A 94 6.44 17.87 -3.93
N PRO A 95 6.78 18.18 -5.19
CA PRO A 95 7.92 19.03 -5.51
C PRO A 95 7.71 20.47 -4.98
N GLY A 96 8.81 21.18 -4.74
CA GLY A 96 8.78 22.57 -4.28
C GLY A 96 8.79 22.74 -2.75
N GLN A 97 9.11 21.68 -1.99
CA GLN A 97 9.36 21.84 -0.56
C GLN A 97 10.64 22.64 -0.31
N PRO A 98 10.64 23.57 0.66
CA PRO A 98 11.75 24.47 0.88
C PRO A 98 12.97 23.74 1.46
N SER A 99 14.16 24.17 1.08
CA SER A 99 15.38 23.81 1.81
C SER A 99 15.42 24.53 3.16
N TRP A 100 16.11 23.97 4.15
CA TRP A 100 16.29 24.61 5.47
C TRP A 100 17.03 25.94 5.42
N SER A 101 17.82 26.21 4.37
CA SER A 101 18.49 27.48 4.13
C SER A 101 17.62 28.52 3.41
N ASP A 102 16.45 28.12 2.91
CA ASP A 102 15.54 29.00 2.18
C ASP A 102 14.80 29.95 3.13
N GLN A 103 14.62 31.20 2.71
CA GLN A 103 13.77 32.18 3.38
C GLN A 103 12.30 31.75 3.46
N THR A 104 11.85 30.85 2.58
CA THR A 104 10.50 30.27 2.58
C THR A 104 10.32 29.13 3.58
N TYR A 105 11.39 28.62 4.20
CA TYR A 105 11.33 27.59 5.24
C TYR A 105 10.48 28.01 6.45
N ARG A 106 9.55 27.14 6.86
CA ARG A 106 8.67 27.34 8.04
C ARG A 106 8.73 26.18 9.04
N GLY A 107 9.66 25.24 8.87
CA GLY A 107 9.70 24.03 9.71
C GLY A 107 8.49 23.12 9.49
N LEU A 108 7.98 23.08 8.26
CA LEU A 108 6.78 22.37 7.82
C LEU A 108 7.10 21.62 6.53
N PHE A 109 6.70 20.35 6.47
CA PHE A 109 6.80 19.49 5.30
C PHE A 109 5.47 18.81 5.03
N ILE A 110 5.20 18.51 3.76
CA ILE A 110 3.98 17.84 3.31
C ILE A 110 4.38 16.59 2.56
N CYS A 111 3.80 15.45 2.92
CA CYS A 111 3.90 14.23 2.14
C CYS A 111 2.51 13.71 1.82
N ARG A 112 2.42 12.75 0.89
CA ARG A 112 1.18 12.06 0.53
C ARG A 112 1.33 10.59 0.82
N ILE A 113 0.36 10.03 1.53
CA ILE A 113 0.25 8.59 1.77
C ILE A 113 -1.05 8.11 1.14
N TRP A 114 -0.99 7.03 0.38
CA TRP A 114 -2.17 6.39 -0.17
C TRP A 114 -2.90 5.65 0.94
N GLN A 115 -4.17 5.96 1.13
CA GLN A 115 -5.04 5.37 2.14
C GLN A 115 -6.36 4.99 1.50
N PHE A 116 -6.58 3.69 1.34
CA PHE A 116 -7.88 3.11 0.98
C PHE A 116 -8.54 3.76 -0.26
N GLY A 117 -7.78 3.87 -1.37
CA GLY A 117 -8.28 4.35 -2.65
C GLY A 117 -8.01 5.83 -2.94
N ARG A 118 -7.30 6.55 -2.07
CA ARG A 118 -7.00 7.97 -2.25
C ARG A 118 -5.64 8.34 -1.68
N TRP A 119 -4.99 9.32 -2.30
CA TRP A 119 -3.83 9.99 -1.73
C TRP A 119 -4.28 11.01 -0.69
N GLU A 120 -3.77 10.90 0.53
CA GLU A 120 -4.03 11.83 1.63
C GLU A 120 -2.77 12.66 1.89
N GLU A 121 -2.92 13.99 1.89
CA GLU A 121 -1.84 14.91 2.25
C GLU A 121 -1.68 14.98 3.77
N VAL A 122 -0.47 14.76 4.24
CA VAL A 122 -0.08 14.75 5.64
C VAL A 122 0.97 15.83 5.85
N THR A 123 0.62 16.83 6.65
CA THR A 123 1.53 17.90 7.04
C THR A 123 2.18 17.55 8.38
N ILE A 124 3.49 17.72 8.49
CA ILE A 124 4.25 17.55 9.74
C ILE A 124 5.15 18.76 9.97
N ASP A 125 5.54 18.99 11.22
CA ASP A 125 6.77 19.74 11.48
C ASP A 125 8.01 18.84 11.33
N ASP A 126 9.20 19.43 11.24
CA ASP A 126 10.45 18.69 11.06
C ASP A 126 11.20 18.38 12.38
N ARG A 127 10.54 18.43 13.54
CA ARG A 127 11.18 17.95 14.79
C ARG A 127 11.26 16.43 14.75
N LEU A 128 12.45 15.87 14.89
CA LEU A 128 12.72 14.44 14.80
C LEU A 128 13.21 13.89 16.15
N PRO A 129 12.79 12.68 16.54
CA PRO A 129 13.28 12.00 17.74
C PRO A 129 14.79 11.74 17.68
N CYS A 130 15.47 12.18 18.73
CA CYS A 130 16.93 12.12 18.85
C CYS A 130 17.36 11.59 20.21
N LEU A 131 18.36 10.71 20.18
CA LEU A 131 19.06 10.18 21.34
C LEU A 131 20.47 10.75 21.36
N ALA A 132 20.88 11.35 22.48
CA ALA A 132 22.18 12.02 22.62
C ALA A 132 22.51 12.98 21.46
N GLY A 133 21.49 13.67 20.93
CA GLY A 133 21.63 14.63 19.83
C GLY A 133 21.70 14.03 18.41
N ARG A 134 21.56 12.71 18.25
CA ARG A 134 21.54 12.01 16.95
C ARG A 134 20.18 11.36 16.71
N LEU A 135 19.78 11.20 15.45
CA LEU A 135 18.52 10.51 15.10
C LEU A 135 18.49 9.10 15.69
N CYS A 136 17.40 8.75 16.38
CA CYS A 136 17.27 7.44 17.03
C CYS A 136 16.45 6.42 16.22
N PHE A 137 15.65 6.87 15.26
CA PHE A 137 14.89 6.02 14.35
C PHE A 137 15.56 5.95 12.97
N SER A 138 14.79 5.90 11.88
CA SER A 138 15.37 5.82 10.54
C SER A 138 16.35 6.97 10.26
N ARG A 139 17.34 6.68 9.41
CA ARG A 139 18.31 7.65 8.89
C ARG A 139 18.73 7.27 7.48
N CYS A 140 19.25 8.23 6.72
CA CYS A 140 19.89 7.93 5.44
C CYS A 140 21.36 7.52 5.67
N GLN A 141 22.00 6.92 4.66
CA GLN A 141 23.44 6.65 4.65
C GLN A 141 24.24 7.91 4.98
N ARG A 142 23.90 9.02 4.35
CA ARG A 142 24.42 10.36 4.67
C ARG A 142 23.67 10.97 5.85
N GLU A 143 24.41 11.42 6.87
CA GLU A 143 23.84 12.03 8.09
C GLU A 143 23.20 13.40 7.86
N ASP A 144 23.46 14.06 6.72
CA ASP A 144 22.88 15.35 6.35
C ASP A 144 21.61 15.25 5.49
N VAL A 145 21.09 14.04 5.24
CA VAL A 145 19.91 13.80 4.38
C VAL A 145 18.71 13.34 5.22
N PHE A 146 17.56 13.99 5.05
CA PHE A 146 16.42 13.87 5.98
C PHE A 146 15.08 13.37 5.39
N TRP A 147 14.99 13.03 4.09
CA TRP A 147 13.72 12.56 3.52
C TRP A 147 13.15 11.34 4.25
N LEU A 148 13.98 10.35 4.59
CA LEU A 148 13.53 9.11 5.22
C LEU A 148 13.03 9.33 6.66
N PRO A 149 13.77 10.00 7.56
CA PRO A 149 13.26 10.36 8.89
C PRO A 149 11.93 11.13 8.86
N LEU A 150 11.79 12.06 7.91
CA LEU A 150 10.56 12.83 7.74
C LEU A 150 9.40 11.96 7.22
N LEU A 151 9.66 11.03 6.30
CA LEU A 151 8.66 10.10 5.80
C LEU A 151 8.21 9.12 6.89
N GLU A 152 9.15 8.59 7.68
CA GLU A 152 8.87 7.73 8.83
C GLU A 152 7.99 8.48 9.85
N LYS A 153 8.27 9.76 10.12
CA LYS A 153 7.41 10.60 10.96
C LYS A 153 6.00 10.78 10.39
N VAL A 154 5.88 11.05 9.09
CA VAL A 154 4.58 11.13 8.41
C VAL A 154 3.80 9.84 8.58
N TYR A 155 4.46 8.70 8.39
CA TYR A 155 3.84 7.39 8.49
C TYR A 155 3.43 7.09 9.93
N ALA A 156 4.29 7.38 10.91
CA ALA A 156 3.97 7.31 12.33
C ALA A 156 2.75 8.16 12.69
N LYS A 157 2.63 9.37 12.13
CA LYS A 157 1.47 10.24 12.31
C LYS A 157 0.18 9.64 11.74
N VAL A 158 0.23 9.04 10.55
CA VAL A 158 -0.93 8.37 9.94
C VAL A 158 -1.40 7.19 10.80
N HIS A 159 -0.46 6.45 11.38
CA HIS A 159 -0.74 5.28 12.21
C HIS A 159 -0.98 5.60 13.70
N GLY A 160 -0.65 6.82 14.14
CA GLY A 160 -0.96 7.36 15.47
C GLY A 160 0.25 7.57 16.37
N SER A 161 1.29 6.75 16.27
CA SER A 161 2.57 6.92 16.99
C SER A 161 3.69 6.13 16.31
N TYR A 162 4.95 6.39 16.66
CA TYR A 162 6.08 5.56 16.20
C TYR A 162 5.95 4.11 16.68
N GLU A 163 5.48 3.87 17.91
CA GLU A 163 5.26 2.52 18.44
C GLU A 163 4.27 1.70 17.57
N HIS A 164 3.28 2.32 16.94
CA HIS A 164 2.37 1.62 16.02
C HIS A 164 3.06 1.08 14.75
N LEU A 165 4.25 1.57 14.42
CA LEU A 165 5.01 1.05 13.28
C LEU A 165 5.82 -0.21 13.63
N TRP A 166 5.85 -0.61 14.90
CA TRP A 166 6.56 -1.80 15.34
C TRP A 166 5.92 -3.07 14.76
N ALA A 167 6.68 -3.78 13.93
CA ALA A 167 6.28 -5.00 13.23
C ALA A 167 5.05 -4.83 12.30
N GLY A 168 5.30 -4.85 10.99
CA GLY A 168 4.25 -4.79 9.97
C GLY A 168 4.59 -5.63 8.75
N GLN A 169 3.96 -5.33 7.60
CA GLN A 169 4.09 -6.11 6.36
C GLN A 169 4.56 -5.22 5.22
N VAL A 170 5.65 -5.59 4.54
CA VAL A 170 6.22 -4.81 3.42
C VAL A 170 5.16 -4.53 2.35
N ALA A 171 4.31 -5.51 2.06
CA ALA A 171 3.22 -5.38 1.09
C ALA A 171 2.25 -4.23 1.45
N ASP A 172 1.99 -4.00 2.73
CA ASP A 172 1.11 -2.92 3.18
C ASP A 172 1.75 -1.55 2.96
N ALA A 173 3.00 -1.38 3.37
CA ALA A 173 3.73 -0.14 3.13
C ALA A 173 3.89 0.15 1.63
N LEU A 174 4.14 -0.88 0.80
CA LEU A 174 4.20 -0.74 -0.65
C LEU A 174 2.90 -0.19 -1.24
N VAL A 175 1.75 -0.72 -0.82
CA VAL A 175 0.45 -0.21 -1.27
C VAL A 175 0.23 1.24 -0.80
N ASP A 176 0.65 1.58 0.43
CA ASP A 176 0.48 2.92 0.98
C ASP A 176 1.41 3.96 0.34
N LEU A 177 2.59 3.56 -0.12
CA LEU A 177 3.57 4.44 -0.78
C LEU A 177 3.42 4.52 -2.30
N THR A 178 2.65 3.62 -2.92
CA THR A 178 2.49 3.58 -4.39
C THR A 178 1.06 3.70 -4.88
N GLY A 179 0.07 3.40 -4.03
CA GLY A 179 -1.32 3.20 -4.44
C GLY A 179 -1.53 1.99 -5.36
N GLY A 180 -0.50 1.15 -5.53
CA GLY A 180 -0.49 0.00 -6.42
C GLY A 180 -0.92 -1.30 -5.75
N LEU A 181 -0.38 -2.43 -6.23
CA LEU A 181 -0.54 -3.77 -5.65
C LEU A 181 0.82 -4.30 -5.23
N ALA A 182 0.83 -5.15 -4.21
CA ALA A 182 2.01 -5.91 -3.81
C ALA A 182 1.65 -7.39 -3.67
N GLU A 183 2.56 -8.26 -4.10
CA GLU A 183 2.38 -9.71 -4.09
C GLU A 183 3.43 -10.39 -3.24
N ARG A 184 3.01 -11.44 -2.52
CA ARG A 184 3.87 -12.23 -1.65
C ARG A 184 3.99 -13.65 -2.18
N TRP A 185 5.22 -14.08 -2.37
CA TRP A 185 5.59 -15.39 -2.88
C TRP A 185 6.27 -16.17 -1.77
N ASN A 186 5.59 -17.22 -1.30
CA ASN A 186 6.18 -18.14 -0.33
C ASN A 186 7.25 -18.97 -1.03
N LEU A 187 8.49 -18.90 -0.52
CA LEU A 187 9.62 -19.70 -1.00
C LEU A 187 9.59 -21.10 -0.39
N LYS A 188 9.13 -21.23 0.86
CA LYS A 188 9.01 -22.52 1.52
C LYS A 188 7.55 -22.98 1.45
N GLY A 189 7.32 -24.20 0.97
CA GLY A 189 5.99 -24.80 0.94
C GLY A 189 5.32 -24.83 2.32
N PRO A 190 3.98 -24.92 2.41
CA PRO A 190 3.30 -24.97 3.70
C PRO A 190 3.82 -26.16 4.52
N ALA A 191 4.44 -25.85 5.67
CA ALA A 191 4.93 -26.83 6.62
C ALA A 191 3.76 -27.74 7.05
N GLY A 192 3.69 -28.96 6.48
CA GLY A 192 2.63 -29.92 6.78
C GLY A 192 2.14 -30.77 5.61
N SER A 193 2.49 -30.47 4.35
CA SER A 193 2.20 -31.40 3.25
C SER A 193 3.28 -32.46 3.08
N SER A 194 3.48 -33.31 4.09
CA SER A 194 4.08 -34.64 3.88
C SER A 194 3.05 -35.53 3.17
N ARG A 195 2.81 -35.25 1.90
CA ARG A 195 2.32 -36.27 0.97
C ARG A 195 3.43 -36.50 -0.05
N GLN A 196 4.22 -37.49 0.29
CA GLN A 196 5.19 -38.17 -0.54
C GLN A 196 4.52 -38.58 -1.86
N GLN A 197 4.71 -37.77 -2.91
CA GLN A 197 4.60 -38.21 -4.30
C GLN A 197 5.32 -37.21 -5.20
N ASP A 198 6.48 -37.65 -5.69
CA ASP A 198 7.26 -37.16 -6.83
C ASP A 198 6.68 -35.99 -7.63
N ARG A 199 6.98 -34.76 -7.17
CA ARG A 199 7.09 -33.59 -8.04
C ARG A 199 8.37 -32.86 -7.67
N PRO A 200 9.26 -32.51 -8.61
CA PRO A 200 10.48 -31.78 -8.29
C PRO A 200 10.09 -30.39 -7.79
N THR A 201 10.10 -30.21 -6.47
CA THR A 201 9.78 -28.95 -5.78
C THR A 201 10.71 -27.82 -6.23
N GLY A 202 11.94 -28.16 -6.65
CA GLY A 202 12.93 -27.20 -7.18
C GLY A 202 12.51 -26.47 -8.47
N GLY A 203 11.50 -26.94 -9.21
CA GLY A 203 11.07 -26.26 -10.45
C GLY A 203 10.25 -24.98 -10.25
N GLN A 204 9.57 -24.80 -9.12
CA GLN A 204 8.77 -23.59 -8.85
C GLN A 204 9.59 -22.48 -8.20
N GLU A 205 10.44 -22.85 -7.25
CA GLU A 205 11.34 -21.95 -6.53
C GLU A 205 12.36 -21.33 -7.49
N HIS A 206 13.00 -22.14 -8.35
CA HIS A 206 13.90 -21.65 -9.39
C HIS A 206 13.22 -20.66 -10.34
N ARG A 207 11.99 -20.97 -10.80
CA ARG A 207 11.20 -20.03 -11.62
C ARG A 207 10.96 -18.69 -10.94
N THR A 208 10.87 -18.67 -9.61
CA THR A 208 10.67 -17.46 -8.81
C THR A 208 11.90 -16.55 -8.91
N CYS A 209 13.10 -17.09 -8.75
CA CYS A 209 14.35 -16.35 -8.87
C CYS A 209 14.57 -15.78 -10.28
N TRP A 210 14.28 -16.57 -11.32
CA TRP A 210 14.32 -16.07 -12.71
C TRP A 210 13.26 -15.00 -13.00
N GLN A 211 12.08 -15.09 -12.38
CA GLN A 211 11.08 -14.05 -12.50
C GLN A 211 11.55 -12.76 -11.81
N MET A 212 12.17 -12.86 -10.62
CA MET A 212 12.79 -11.72 -9.94
C MET A 212 13.87 -11.06 -10.81
N LEU A 213 14.72 -11.85 -11.48
CA LEU A 213 15.75 -11.33 -12.39
C LEU A 213 15.16 -10.43 -13.49
N ARG A 214 14.00 -10.82 -14.06
CA ARG A 214 13.29 -10.03 -15.10
C ARG A 214 12.58 -8.79 -14.55
N LEU A 215 12.32 -8.76 -13.25
CA LEU A 215 11.56 -7.70 -12.57
C LEU A 215 12.43 -6.69 -11.82
N LYS A 216 13.71 -7.03 -11.56
CA LYS A 216 14.62 -6.29 -10.66
C LYS A 216 14.73 -4.79 -10.96
N ASP A 217 14.69 -4.41 -12.24
CA ASP A 217 14.86 -3.00 -12.65
C ASP A 217 13.54 -2.21 -12.62
N ARG A 218 12.39 -2.90 -12.54
CA ARG A 218 11.04 -2.29 -12.60
C ARG A 218 10.29 -2.35 -11.27
N CYS A 219 10.68 -3.26 -10.39
CA CYS A 219 9.98 -3.53 -9.13
C CYS A 219 10.90 -3.28 -7.92
N LEU A 220 10.30 -2.94 -6.79
CA LEU A 220 10.89 -3.28 -5.51
C LEU A 220 10.69 -4.77 -5.24
N ILE A 221 11.77 -5.43 -4.84
CA ILE A 221 11.79 -6.82 -4.39
C ILE A 221 12.34 -6.82 -2.96
N SER A 222 11.60 -7.41 -2.04
CA SER A 222 12.00 -7.62 -0.66
C SER A 222 11.91 -9.10 -0.32
N CYS A 223 12.76 -9.58 0.58
CA CYS A 223 12.68 -10.94 1.11
C CYS A 223 12.64 -10.90 2.64
N SER A 224 12.14 -11.97 3.26
CA SER A 224 12.03 -12.05 4.71
C SER A 224 12.31 -13.44 5.26
N VAL A 225 12.69 -13.48 6.53
CA VAL A 225 12.82 -14.72 7.32
C VAL A 225 11.69 -14.71 8.36
N LEU A 226 10.85 -15.73 8.31
CA LEU A 226 9.66 -15.93 9.15
C LEU A 226 9.84 -17.07 10.17
N SER A 227 10.88 -17.90 10.03
CA SER A 227 11.16 -19.01 10.95
C SER A 227 12.65 -19.10 11.29
N PRO A 228 13.06 -18.70 12.51
CA PRO A 228 14.42 -18.92 12.98
C PRO A 228 14.71 -20.42 13.08
N ARG A 229 15.79 -20.91 12.46
CA ARG A 229 16.29 -22.26 12.75
C ARG A 229 16.85 -22.30 14.17
N ALA A 230 16.54 -23.37 14.91
CA ALA A 230 17.14 -23.60 16.22
C ALA A 230 18.67 -23.57 16.12
N GLY A 231 19.32 -22.60 16.79
CA GLY A 231 20.78 -22.44 16.79
C GLY A 231 21.35 -21.39 15.84
N ALA A 232 20.55 -20.72 14.99
CA ALA A 232 21.01 -19.60 14.17
C ALA A 232 21.22 -18.34 15.05
N ARG A 233 22.47 -18.08 15.46
CA ARG A 233 22.82 -17.06 16.46
C ARG A 233 22.73 -15.59 16.01
N VAL A 234 22.43 -15.28 14.75
CA VAL A 234 22.44 -13.88 14.26
C VAL A 234 21.35 -13.56 13.22
N MET A 235 20.71 -14.57 12.61
CA MET A 235 19.74 -14.42 11.51
C MET A 235 18.35 -14.94 11.89
N GLY A 236 18.01 -14.81 13.17
CA GLY A 236 16.91 -15.52 13.83
C GLY A 236 15.78 -14.63 14.32
N GLU A 237 15.53 -13.49 13.68
CA GLU A 237 14.44 -12.60 14.04
C GLU A 237 13.62 -12.27 12.80
N PHE A 238 12.29 -12.15 12.95
CA PHE A 238 11.38 -11.72 11.91
C PHE A 238 11.87 -10.39 11.31
N HIS A 239 12.47 -10.45 10.12
CA HIS A 239 13.14 -9.29 9.53
C HIS A 239 12.97 -9.26 8.01
N ALA A 240 12.81 -8.06 7.47
CA ALA A 240 12.70 -7.81 6.05
C ALA A 240 14.02 -7.25 5.50
N PHE A 241 14.42 -7.73 4.34
CA PHE A 241 15.59 -7.32 3.58
C PHE A 241 15.17 -6.83 2.20
N ILE A 242 16.02 -6.05 1.54
CA ILE A 242 15.79 -5.59 0.16
C ILE A 242 16.65 -6.42 -0.77
N VAL A 243 16.07 -6.97 -1.84
CA VAL A 243 16.84 -7.58 -2.94
C VAL A 243 17.16 -6.44 -3.92
N SER A 244 18.40 -5.95 -3.87
CA SER A 244 18.82 -4.76 -4.61
C SER A 244 19.19 -5.06 -6.05
N ASP A 245 19.76 -6.24 -6.32
CA ASP A 245 20.10 -6.68 -7.68
C ASP A 245 20.11 -8.22 -7.80
N LEU A 246 20.04 -8.71 -9.03
CA LEU A 246 20.26 -10.12 -9.38
C LEU A 246 21.16 -10.19 -10.61
N GLN A 247 22.16 -11.07 -10.59
CA GLN A 247 23.16 -11.22 -11.64
C GLN A 247 23.31 -12.70 -12.03
N GLU A 248 23.11 -13.00 -13.31
CA GLU A 248 23.43 -14.30 -13.90
C GLU A 248 24.88 -14.26 -14.40
N LEU A 249 25.66 -15.25 -13.97
CA LEU A 249 27.09 -15.37 -14.23
C LEU A 249 27.41 -16.76 -14.74
N GLN A 250 28.57 -16.93 -15.37
CA GLN A 250 29.12 -18.24 -15.70
C GLN A 250 30.32 -18.53 -14.81
N SER A 251 30.34 -19.72 -14.22
CA SER A 251 31.51 -20.21 -13.49
C SER A 251 32.65 -20.55 -14.45
N ARG A 252 33.87 -20.66 -13.91
CA ARG A 252 35.05 -21.16 -14.64
C ARG A 252 34.83 -22.56 -15.25
N ALA A 253 33.93 -23.35 -14.67
CA ALA A 253 33.54 -24.67 -15.15
C ALA A 253 32.41 -24.64 -16.21
N GLY A 254 31.96 -23.44 -16.62
CA GLY A 254 30.89 -23.25 -17.59
C GLY A 254 29.47 -23.46 -17.04
N GLN A 255 29.30 -23.52 -15.71
CA GLN A 255 27.99 -23.65 -15.06
C GLN A 255 27.37 -22.28 -14.80
N GLY A 256 26.07 -22.13 -14.99
CA GLY A 256 25.36 -20.89 -14.66
C GLY A 256 25.22 -20.70 -13.15
N ILE A 257 25.57 -19.50 -12.65
CA ILE A 257 25.43 -19.09 -11.25
C ILE A 257 24.52 -17.88 -11.20
N LEU A 258 23.48 -17.92 -10.35
CA LEU A 258 22.61 -16.77 -10.08
C LEU A 258 22.91 -16.20 -8.70
N LEU A 259 23.43 -14.97 -8.66
CA LEU A 259 23.70 -14.24 -7.43
C LEU A 259 22.65 -13.16 -7.19
N LEU A 260 22.18 -13.07 -5.96
CA LEU A 260 21.27 -12.06 -5.46
C LEU A 260 22.03 -11.13 -4.51
N ARG A 261 21.98 -9.82 -4.77
CA ARG A 261 22.50 -8.81 -3.83
C ARG A 261 21.39 -8.41 -2.88
N ILE A 262 21.65 -8.56 -1.59
CA ILE A 262 20.68 -8.33 -0.52
C ILE A 262 21.21 -7.24 0.39
N LEU A 263 20.37 -6.24 0.65
CA LEU A 263 20.62 -5.17 1.62
C LEU A 263 19.87 -5.47 2.92
N ASN A 264 20.61 -5.49 4.02
CA ASN A 264 20.06 -5.48 5.37
C ASN A 264 19.84 -4.03 5.84
N PRO A 265 18.60 -3.57 6.08
CA PRO A 265 18.33 -2.21 6.56
C PRO A 265 19.01 -1.84 7.88
N TRP A 266 19.43 -2.82 8.71
CA TRP A 266 20.24 -2.55 9.90
C TRP A 266 21.67 -2.10 9.60
N GLY A 267 22.12 -2.18 8.34
CA GLY A 267 23.49 -1.85 7.93
C GLY A 267 24.53 -2.86 8.41
N ARG A 268 24.13 -4.04 8.90
CA ARG A 268 25.03 -5.09 9.36
C ARG A 268 25.30 -6.10 8.24
N GLN A 269 26.57 -6.31 7.91
CA GLN A 269 26.98 -7.44 7.08
C GLN A 269 26.94 -8.74 7.90
N CYS A 270 25.79 -9.39 7.90
CA CYS A 270 25.52 -10.57 8.72
C CYS A 270 25.67 -11.90 7.96
N TRP A 271 25.95 -11.85 6.66
CA TRP A 271 26.02 -13.05 5.83
C TRP A 271 27.33 -13.81 6.03
N GLN A 272 27.23 -15.11 6.28
CA GLN A 272 28.36 -16.01 6.52
C GLN A 272 28.41 -17.16 5.50
N GLY A 273 27.74 -17.00 4.35
CA GLY A 273 27.71 -17.98 3.28
C GLY A 273 28.95 -17.94 2.37
N LEU A 274 28.87 -18.65 1.26
CA LEU A 274 30.00 -18.88 0.33
C LEU A 274 30.51 -17.59 -0.33
N TRP A 275 29.62 -16.62 -0.52
CA TRP A 275 29.85 -15.38 -1.28
C TRP A 275 30.15 -14.17 -0.39
N ARG A 276 30.60 -14.39 0.85
CA ARG A 276 31.18 -13.32 1.70
C ARG A 276 32.54 -12.88 1.19
N GLU A 277 33.04 -11.72 1.61
CA GLU A 277 34.40 -11.29 1.27
C GLU A 277 35.44 -12.35 1.69
N GLY A 278 36.29 -12.79 0.75
CA GLY A 278 37.25 -13.88 0.95
C GLY A 278 36.64 -15.29 1.06
N GLY A 279 35.35 -15.45 0.73
CA GLY A 279 34.66 -16.74 0.72
C GLY A 279 35.02 -17.63 -0.48
N GLU A 280 34.82 -18.95 -0.33
CA GLU A 280 35.18 -19.93 -1.36
C GLU A 280 34.35 -19.81 -2.65
N GLY A 281 33.15 -19.21 -2.58
CA GLY A 281 32.29 -19.01 -3.76
C GLY A 281 32.97 -18.21 -4.87
N TRP A 282 33.76 -17.19 -4.50
CA TRP A 282 34.45 -16.34 -5.47
C TRP A 282 35.49 -17.08 -6.31
N SER A 283 36.06 -18.19 -5.80
CA SER A 283 37.01 -19.00 -6.56
C SER A 283 36.40 -19.63 -7.84
N GLN A 284 35.06 -19.70 -7.90
CA GLN A 284 34.31 -20.19 -9.06
C GLN A 284 34.20 -19.15 -10.19
N LEU A 285 34.48 -17.87 -9.94
CA LEU A 285 34.39 -16.79 -10.92
C LEU A 285 35.77 -16.32 -11.38
N GLU A 286 35.81 -15.62 -12.51
CA GLU A 286 37.00 -14.89 -12.92
C GLU A 286 37.30 -13.72 -11.97
N SER A 287 38.58 -13.41 -11.78
CA SER A 287 39.02 -12.38 -10.83
C SER A 287 38.47 -10.99 -11.16
N THR A 288 38.20 -10.73 -12.44
CA THR A 288 37.55 -9.50 -12.89
C THR A 288 36.10 -9.40 -12.44
N ASP A 289 35.36 -10.51 -12.41
CA ASP A 289 33.96 -10.53 -11.96
C ASP A 289 33.86 -10.44 -10.43
N GLU A 290 34.75 -11.13 -9.72
CA GLU A 290 34.88 -11.01 -8.26
C GLU A 290 35.14 -9.56 -7.85
N ALA A 291 36.19 -8.93 -8.40
CA ALA A 291 36.53 -7.55 -8.07
C ALA A 291 35.39 -6.58 -8.40
N ARG A 292 34.72 -6.78 -9.54
CA ARG A 292 33.55 -5.99 -9.95
C ARG A 292 32.41 -6.13 -8.95
N LEU A 293 32.00 -7.34 -8.60
CA LEU A 293 30.85 -7.60 -7.72
C LEU A 293 31.10 -7.15 -6.28
N LEU A 294 32.33 -7.32 -5.76
CA LEU A 294 32.70 -6.83 -4.44
C LEU A 294 32.74 -5.31 -4.38
N SER A 295 33.23 -4.64 -5.43
CA SER A 295 33.26 -3.16 -5.49
C SER A 295 31.86 -2.50 -5.51
N GLN A 296 30.82 -3.28 -5.81
CA GLN A 296 29.44 -2.80 -5.84
C GLN A 296 28.77 -2.82 -4.46
N LEU A 297 29.33 -3.53 -3.48
CA LEU A 297 28.71 -3.68 -2.16
C LEU A 297 28.80 -2.39 -1.35
N GLN A 298 27.68 -2.02 -0.73
CA GLN A 298 27.61 -0.95 0.26
C GLN A 298 27.43 -1.51 1.69
N ASP A 299 27.37 -0.63 2.69
CA ASP A 299 27.17 -1.00 4.09
C ASP A 299 25.92 -1.87 4.28
N GLY A 300 26.09 -3.08 4.80
CA GLY A 300 24.99 -4.01 5.05
C GLY A 300 24.48 -4.74 3.80
N GLU A 301 25.10 -4.56 2.64
CA GLU A 301 24.87 -5.39 1.46
C GLU A 301 25.76 -6.64 1.46
N PHE A 302 25.25 -7.72 0.88
CA PHE A 302 25.99 -8.96 0.65
C PHE A 302 25.42 -9.72 -0.54
N TRP A 303 26.24 -10.56 -1.17
CA TRP A 303 25.84 -11.47 -2.24
C TRP A 303 25.45 -12.84 -1.67
N VAL A 304 24.41 -13.44 -2.25
CA VAL A 304 23.88 -14.76 -1.90
C VAL A 304 23.58 -15.52 -3.18
N GLU A 305 23.96 -16.79 -3.25
CA GLU A 305 23.58 -17.66 -4.36
C GLU A 305 22.14 -18.12 -4.25
N GLU A 306 21.48 -18.38 -5.38
CA GLU A 306 20.10 -18.91 -5.44
C GLU A 306 19.84 -20.04 -4.44
N GLY A 307 20.71 -21.06 -4.40
CA GLY A 307 20.53 -22.21 -3.51
C GLY A 307 20.57 -21.84 -2.03
N GLU A 308 21.44 -20.89 -1.64
CA GLU A 308 21.49 -20.38 -0.27
C GLU A 308 20.26 -19.50 0.03
N PHE A 309 19.83 -18.68 -0.94
CA PHE A 309 18.67 -17.81 -0.80
C PHE A 309 17.39 -18.60 -0.52
N LEU A 310 17.10 -19.61 -1.34
CA LEU A 310 15.92 -20.47 -1.18
C LEU A 310 15.95 -21.27 0.13
N ARG A 311 17.14 -21.53 0.67
CA ARG A 311 17.31 -22.26 1.92
C ARG A 311 17.03 -21.39 3.14
N GLU A 312 17.49 -20.13 3.12
CA GLU A 312 17.42 -19.24 4.29
C GLU A 312 16.13 -18.41 4.31
N PHE A 313 15.71 -17.81 3.19
CA PHE A 313 14.55 -16.91 3.14
C PHE A 313 13.22 -17.66 2.98
N ASP A 314 12.16 -17.16 3.62
CA ASP A 314 10.84 -17.81 3.68
C ASP A 314 9.85 -17.23 2.65
N GLU A 315 9.92 -15.92 2.41
CA GLU A 315 8.96 -15.19 1.58
C GLU A 315 9.65 -14.07 0.79
N VAL A 316 9.18 -13.82 -0.42
CA VAL A 316 9.50 -12.66 -1.25
C VAL A 316 8.26 -11.77 -1.40
N THR A 317 8.40 -10.47 -1.17
CA THR A 317 7.38 -9.45 -1.45
C THR A 317 7.79 -8.60 -2.65
N ILE A 318 6.91 -8.44 -3.64
CA ILE A 318 7.17 -7.66 -4.87
C ILE A 318 6.08 -6.65 -5.11
N SER A 319 6.47 -5.42 -5.42
CA SER A 319 5.55 -4.36 -5.87
C SER A 319 5.22 -4.51 -7.35
N TYR A 320 3.95 -4.34 -7.73
CA TYR A 320 3.60 -4.12 -9.14
C TYR A 320 4.20 -2.78 -9.61
N PRO A 321 4.89 -2.74 -10.76
CA PRO A 321 5.36 -1.48 -11.34
C PRO A 321 4.19 -0.54 -11.61
N VAL A 322 4.40 0.74 -11.31
CA VAL A 322 3.45 1.80 -11.60
C VAL A 322 4.06 2.68 -12.69
N THR A 323 3.39 2.80 -13.83
CA THR A 323 3.80 3.70 -14.91
C THR A 323 3.60 5.15 -14.50
N GLU A 324 4.24 6.10 -15.19
CA GLU A 324 4.04 7.53 -14.95
C GLU A 324 2.59 8.00 -15.18
N ALA A 325 1.82 7.25 -15.96
CA ALA A 325 0.38 7.46 -16.15
C ALA A 325 -0.47 6.91 -14.98
N GLY A 326 0.15 6.32 -13.96
CA GLY A 326 -0.52 5.72 -12.80
C GLY A 326 -1.14 4.35 -13.06
N HIS A 327 -0.74 3.66 -14.14
CA HIS A 327 -1.24 2.32 -14.46
C HIS A 327 -0.32 1.24 -13.89
N LEU A 328 -0.88 0.11 -13.48
CA LEU A 328 -0.10 -1.04 -13.06
C LEU A 328 0.43 -1.81 -14.27
N GLN A 329 1.60 -2.44 -14.13
CA GLN A 329 2.08 -3.44 -15.07
C GLN A 329 2.06 -4.82 -14.43
N SER A 330 1.64 -5.83 -15.19
CA SER A 330 1.58 -7.21 -14.69
C SER A 330 2.98 -7.74 -14.39
N LEU A 331 3.16 -8.35 -13.22
CA LEU A 331 4.39 -9.07 -12.84
C LEU A 331 4.67 -10.31 -13.72
N TYR A 332 3.69 -10.74 -14.51
CA TYR A 332 3.70 -12.00 -15.24
C TYR A 332 3.76 -11.84 -16.75
N THR A 333 2.97 -10.91 -17.30
CA THR A 333 2.88 -10.68 -18.75
C THR A 333 3.57 -9.40 -19.18
N GLU A 334 3.95 -8.55 -18.22
CA GLU A 334 4.50 -7.22 -18.42
C GLU A 334 3.54 -6.23 -19.12
N ARG A 335 2.30 -6.67 -19.40
CA ARG A 335 1.28 -5.83 -20.02
C ARG A 335 0.82 -4.78 -19.03
N THR A 336 0.50 -3.61 -19.56
CA THR A 336 -0.07 -2.51 -18.78
C THR A 336 -1.56 -2.77 -18.53
N LEU A 337 -1.95 -2.74 -17.27
CA LEU A 337 -3.33 -2.82 -16.80
C LEU A 337 -3.95 -1.42 -16.83
N CYS A 338 -4.20 -0.91 -18.04
CA CYS A 338 -4.62 0.47 -18.30
C CYS A 338 -6.05 0.80 -17.83
N HIS A 339 -6.87 -0.20 -17.51
CA HIS A 339 -8.22 0.01 -17.01
C HIS A 339 -8.32 -0.32 -15.51
N ALA A 340 -8.47 0.71 -14.68
CA ALA A 340 -8.66 0.58 -13.24
C ALA A 340 -10.02 1.11 -12.77
N ARG A 341 -10.69 0.34 -11.90
CA ARG A 341 -11.89 0.76 -11.16
C ARG A 341 -11.81 0.26 -9.72
N ALA A 342 -12.33 1.05 -8.80
CA ALA A 342 -12.46 0.65 -7.40
C ALA A 342 -13.85 1.00 -6.89
N LEU A 343 -14.47 0.09 -6.13
CA LEU A 343 -15.76 0.31 -5.49
C LEU A 343 -15.71 -0.05 -4.00
N PRO A 344 -16.22 0.81 -3.11
CA PRO A 344 -16.31 0.50 -1.70
C PRO A 344 -17.39 -0.55 -1.43
N GLY A 345 -17.19 -1.35 -0.40
CA GLY A 345 -18.12 -2.35 0.09
C GLY A 345 -18.00 -2.55 1.60
N ALA A 346 -18.96 -3.28 2.16
CA ALA A 346 -18.96 -3.63 3.57
C ALA A 346 -19.67 -4.96 3.82
N TRP A 347 -19.10 -5.75 4.72
CA TRP A 347 -19.79 -6.84 5.39
C TRP A 347 -20.48 -6.26 6.61
N VAL A 348 -21.80 -6.39 6.67
CA VAL A 348 -22.64 -5.87 7.76
C VAL A 348 -23.31 -7.05 8.44
N LYS A 349 -23.09 -7.19 9.75
CA LYS A 349 -23.70 -8.24 10.57
C LYS A 349 -25.22 -8.28 10.37
N GLY A 350 -25.75 -9.47 10.11
CA GLY A 350 -27.18 -9.69 9.88
C GLY A 350 -27.70 -9.29 8.49
N GLN A 351 -26.89 -8.66 7.63
CA GLN A 351 -27.35 -8.19 6.31
C GLN A 351 -26.51 -8.74 5.15
N SER A 352 -25.20 -8.53 5.20
CA SER A 352 -24.25 -8.85 4.13
C SER A 352 -22.99 -9.60 4.61
N ALA A 353 -22.86 -9.88 5.90
CA ALA A 353 -21.77 -10.68 6.45
C ALA A 353 -22.05 -12.19 6.33
N GLY A 354 -22.02 -12.71 5.11
CA GLY A 354 -22.42 -14.09 4.80
C GLY A 354 -21.38 -15.18 5.08
N GLY A 355 -20.14 -14.81 5.40
CA GLY A 355 -19.04 -15.77 5.58
C GLY A 355 -18.61 -16.44 4.28
N CYS A 356 -17.74 -17.46 4.35
CA CYS A 356 -17.22 -18.19 3.19
C CYS A 356 -18.26 -19.12 2.56
N ARG A 357 -17.91 -19.74 1.42
CA ARG A 357 -18.80 -20.61 0.62
C ARG A 357 -19.36 -21.81 1.38
N ASN A 358 -18.71 -22.24 2.46
CA ASN A 358 -19.18 -23.33 3.33
C ASN A 358 -20.36 -22.89 4.23
N ASN A 359 -20.69 -21.60 4.28
CA ASN A 359 -21.82 -21.08 5.03
C ASN A 359 -23.06 -20.96 4.13
N SER A 360 -24.22 -21.40 4.63
CA SER A 360 -25.51 -21.24 3.95
C SER A 360 -25.89 -19.77 3.68
N CYS A 361 -25.34 -18.84 4.45
CA CYS A 361 -25.54 -17.40 4.27
C CYS A 361 -24.54 -16.75 3.28
N PHE A 362 -23.66 -17.50 2.62
CA PHE A 362 -22.74 -16.98 1.59
C PHE A 362 -23.44 -16.13 0.52
N PRO A 363 -24.65 -16.47 0.02
CA PRO A 363 -25.38 -15.65 -0.94
C PRO A 363 -25.75 -14.25 -0.44
N SER A 364 -25.68 -13.96 0.86
CA SER A 364 -25.93 -12.62 1.39
C SER A 364 -24.77 -11.64 1.20
N ASN A 365 -23.54 -12.14 0.95
CA ASN A 365 -22.35 -11.31 0.76
C ASN A 365 -22.54 -10.27 -0.35
N PRO A 366 -21.87 -9.10 -0.27
CA PRO A 366 -21.86 -8.10 -1.34
C PRO A 366 -21.47 -8.71 -2.68
N LYS A 367 -22.05 -8.20 -3.76
CA LYS A 367 -21.82 -8.72 -5.12
C LYS A 367 -21.57 -7.57 -6.07
N PHE A 368 -20.67 -7.81 -7.01
CA PHE A 368 -20.25 -6.80 -7.97
C PHE A 368 -20.26 -7.42 -9.37
N TRP A 369 -20.88 -6.69 -10.30
CA TRP A 369 -20.84 -7.04 -11.71
C TRP A 369 -19.56 -6.49 -12.32
N LEU A 370 -18.78 -7.38 -12.91
CA LEU A 370 -17.62 -7.06 -13.75
C LEU A 370 -17.97 -7.44 -15.19
N HIS A 371 -17.86 -6.49 -16.11
CA HIS A 371 -18.06 -6.76 -17.54
C HIS A 371 -16.80 -6.44 -18.32
N LEU A 372 -16.37 -7.38 -19.16
CA LEU A 372 -15.22 -7.27 -20.03
C LEU A 372 -15.67 -7.27 -21.49
N SER A 373 -15.15 -6.33 -22.27
CA SER A 373 -15.46 -6.19 -23.70
C SER A 373 -14.59 -7.09 -24.59
N GLU A 374 -13.40 -7.44 -24.12
CA GLU A 374 -12.37 -8.18 -24.88
C GLU A 374 -11.61 -9.15 -23.95
N PRO A 375 -10.93 -10.18 -24.49
CA PRO A 375 -10.08 -11.05 -23.67
C PRO A 375 -9.03 -10.21 -22.94
N SER A 376 -8.97 -10.33 -21.62
CA SER A 376 -8.13 -9.46 -20.79
C SER A 376 -7.49 -10.22 -19.64
N GLU A 377 -6.26 -9.84 -19.33
CA GLU A 377 -5.68 -10.14 -18.03
C GLU A 377 -6.30 -9.19 -17.01
N VAL A 378 -6.80 -9.76 -15.91
CA VAL A 378 -7.51 -9.02 -14.86
C VAL A 378 -6.91 -9.37 -13.50
N CYS A 379 -6.55 -8.33 -12.74
CA CYS A 379 -6.23 -8.40 -11.32
C CYS A 379 -7.38 -7.82 -10.50
N VAL A 380 -7.97 -8.63 -9.61
CA VAL A 380 -9.03 -8.18 -8.70
C VAL A 380 -8.52 -8.29 -7.27
N ALA A 381 -8.53 -7.18 -6.54
CA ALA A 381 -8.07 -7.07 -5.17
C ALA A 381 -9.19 -6.65 -4.21
N VAL A 382 -9.19 -7.21 -3.01
CA VAL A 382 -10.06 -6.84 -1.89
C VAL A 382 -9.18 -6.30 -0.78
N LEU A 383 -9.16 -4.97 -0.66
CA LEU A 383 -8.46 -4.27 0.41
C LEU A 383 -9.42 -4.02 1.57
N GLN A 384 -9.18 -4.63 2.73
CA GLN A 384 -9.99 -4.37 3.92
C GLN A 384 -9.44 -3.19 4.74
N ARG A 385 -10.35 -2.50 5.41
CA ARG A 385 -9.99 -1.41 6.32
C ARG A 385 -9.67 -1.99 7.71
N PRO A 386 -8.60 -1.55 8.39
CA PRO A 386 -8.30 -1.98 9.75
C PRO A 386 -9.47 -1.68 10.69
N GLN A 387 -9.79 -2.62 11.58
CA GLN A 387 -10.81 -2.41 12.60
C GLN A 387 -10.24 -1.58 13.75
N ARG A 388 -10.64 -0.31 13.88
CA ARG A 388 -10.23 0.52 15.03
C ARG A 388 -10.76 -0.09 16.33
N ARG A 389 -9.88 -0.43 17.27
CA ARG A 389 -10.27 -0.71 18.65
C ARG A 389 -10.84 0.59 19.24
N THR A 390 -12.15 0.64 19.45
CA THR A 390 -12.72 1.53 20.47
C THR A 390 -12.10 1.16 21.82
N GLU A 391 -11.75 2.17 22.62
CA GLU A 391 -11.09 2.15 23.94
C GLU A 391 -11.78 1.27 25.01
N ALA A 392 -11.98 -0.01 24.73
CA ALA A 392 -12.42 -0.98 25.71
C ALA A 392 -11.20 -1.41 26.52
N ARG A 393 -10.94 -0.67 27.60
CA ARG A 393 -10.09 -0.99 28.77
C ARG A 393 -9.31 -2.31 28.61
N ALA A 394 -8.06 -2.20 28.19
CA ALA A 394 -7.08 -3.26 28.39
C ALA A 394 -6.94 -3.48 29.90
N ARG A 395 -7.61 -4.51 30.44
CA ARG A 395 -7.24 -5.07 31.74
C ARG A 395 -5.96 -5.87 31.52
N PRO A 396 -4.87 -5.63 32.27
CA PRO A 396 -3.69 -6.46 32.18
C PRO A 396 -4.02 -7.81 32.81
N LEU A 397 -4.16 -8.85 32.00
CA LEU A 397 -4.11 -10.23 32.50
C LEU A 397 -2.61 -10.57 32.68
N LEU A 398 -2.13 -10.38 33.91
CA LEU A 398 -0.90 -10.98 34.39
C LEU A 398 -1.10 -12.51 34.41
N GLY A 399 -0.34 -13.25 33.59
CA GLY A 399 -0.44 -14.71 33.57
C GLY A 399 0.38 -15.36 32.45
N HIS A 400 1.60 -15.73 32.80
CA HIS A 400 2.53 -16.71 32.22
C HIS A 400 2.35 -17.26 30.79
N GLY A 401 3.42 -17.14 29.99
CA GLY A 401 3.98 -18.31 29.29
C GLY A 401 3.43 -18.68 27.91
N ALA A 402 2.76 -17.78 27.19
CA ALA A 402 2.40 -18.01 25.79
C ALA A 402 3.35 -17.22 24.86
N ALA A 403 3.95 -17.91 23.88
CA ALA A 403 4.70 -17.29 22.80
C ALA A 403 3.90 -16.13 22.15
N PRO A 404 4.56 -15.05 21.69
CA PRO A 404 3.85 -13.91 21.13
C PRO A 404 3.08 -14.32 19.87
N ALA A 405 1.80 -14.63 20.03
CA ALA A 405 0.86 -14.75 18.93
C ALA A 405 0.83 -13.41 18.19
N SER A 406 1.00 -13.45 16.86
CA SER A 406 1.22 -12.31 15.99
C SER A 406 0.36 -11.09 16.36
N LEU A 407 1.04 -9.97 16.64
CA LEU A 407 0.41 -8.68 16.93
C LEU A 407 -0.32 -8.09 15.71
N SER A 408 -0.13 -8.64 14.51
CA SER A 408 -0.73 -8.17 13.26
C SER A 408 -2.04 -8.87 12.85
N GLY A 409 -2.40 -10.01 13.47
CA GLY A 409 -3.55 -10.83 13.05
C GLY A 409 -4.91 -10.45 13.65
N LYS A 410 -4.97 -9.45 14.54
CA LYS A 410 -6.19 -9.13 15.32
C LYS A 410 -7.04 -8.00 14.72
N ASP A 411 -6.50 -7.23 13.80
CA ASP A 411 -7.18 -6.04 13.25
C ASP A 411 -7.82 -6.29 11.87
N TYR A 412 -7.49 -7.43 11.25
CA TYR A 412 -8.00 -7.87 9.96
C TYR A 412 -8.80 -9.16 10.08
N GLN A 413 -9.77 -9.30 9.19
CA GLN A 413 -10.58 -10.50 9.07
C GLN A 413 -9.98 -11.40 8.01
N ALA A 414 -10.14 -12.73 8.13
CA ALA A 414 -9.78 -13.61 7.03
C ALA A 414 -10.71 -13.33 5.84
N VAL A 415 -10.20 -12.80 4.73
CA VAL A 415 -10.98 -12.37 3.55
C VAL A 415 -10.58 -13.14 2.31
N GLY A 416 -11.52 -13.29 1.38
CA GLY A 416 -11.33 -13.99 0.12
C GLY A 416 -12.28 -13.48 -0.94
N LEU A 417 -12.02 -13.86 -2.19
CA LEU A 417 -12.75 -13.42 -3.37
C LEU A 417 -13.04 -14.58 -4.30
N HIS A 418 -14.25 -14.61 -4.87
CA HIS A 418 -14.63 -15.58 -5.87
C HIS A 418 -15.37 -14.92 -7.02
N ILE A 419 -15.15 -15.40 -8.24
CA ILE A 419 -15.67 -14.84 -9.48
C ILE A 419 -16.38 -15.94 -10.27
N TRP A 420 -17.58 -15.65 -10.78
CA TRP A 420 -18.37 -16.54 -11.65
C TRP A 420 -18.61 -15.88 -13.00
N LYS A 421 -18.51 -16.63 -14.10
CA LYS A 421 -19.00 -16.18 -15.40
C LYS A 421 -20.51 -16.33 -15.45
N VAL A 422 -21.20 -15.31 -15.97
CA VAL A 422 -22.65 -15.24 -16.05
C VAL A 422 -23.07 -15.04 -17.51
N GLU A 423 -23.64 -16.09 -18.09
CA GLU A 423 -23.99 -16.15 -19.52
C GLU A 423 -25.29 -15.41 -19.86
N LYS A 424 -26.26 -15.39 -18.94
CA LYS A 424 -27.61 -14.81 -19.17
C LYS A 424 -27.82 -13.56 -18.33
N ARG A 425 -28.52 -12.55 -18.88
CA ARG A 425 -28.86 -11.29 -18.17
C ARG A 425 -29.74 -11.51 -16.92
N ARG A 426 -30.61 -12.52 -16.94
CA ARG A 426 -31.43 -12.95 -15.79
C ARG A 426 -30.96 -14.33 -15.36
N VAL A 427 -30.43 -14.42 -14.13
CA VAL A 427 -29.94 -15.66 -13.54
C VAL A 427 -30.40 -15.75 -12.11
N SER A 428 -30.80 -16.96 -11.71
CA SER A 428 -31.00 -17.30 -10.31
C SER A 428 -29.65 -17.24 -9.59
N LEU A 429 -29.47 -16.26 -8.71
CA LEU A 429 -28.25 -16.10 -7.90
C LEU A 429 -27.90 -17.39 -7.12
N PRO A 430 -28.85 -18.09 -6.47
CA PRO A 430 -28.55 -19.39 -5.85
C PRO A 430 -27.91 -20.39 -6.81
N ARG A 431 -28.42 -20.50 -8.04
CA ARG A 431 -27.90 -21.43 -9.06
C ARG A 431 -26.50 -21.05 -9.54
N VAL A 432 -26.22 -19.75 -9.69
CA VAL A 432 -24.89 -19.27 -10.07
C VAL A 432 -23.88 -19.57 -8.96
N LEU A 433 -24.21 -19.23 -7.71
CA LEU A 433 -23.30 -19.37 -6.58
C LEU A 433 -23.09 -20.82 -6.14
N SER A 434 -23.98 -21.74 -6.50
CA SER A 434 -23.78 -23.18 -6.29
C SER A 434 -22.78 -23.79 -7.27
N ALA A 435 -22.56 -23.17 -8.42
CA ALA A 435 -21.55 -23.64 -9.37
C ALA A 435 -20.12 -23.33 -8.88
N PRO A 436 -19.09 -24.07 -9.32
CA PRO A 436 -17.71 -23.68 -9.09
C PRO A 436 -17.42 -22.29 -9.69
N PRO A 437 -16.68 -21.42 -8.97
CA PRO A 437 -16.22 -20.15 -9.51
C PRO A 437 -15.23 -20.41 -10.64
N VAL A 438 -15.20 -19.50 -11.63
CA VAL A 438 -14.21 -19.54 -12.71
C VAL A 438 -12.84 -19.09 -12.24
N ALA A 439 -12.78 -18.30 -11.17
CA ALA A 439 -11.55 -17.88 -10.52
C ALA A 439 -11.84 -17.48 -9.06
N GLY A 440 -10.86 -17.61 -8.17
CA GLY A 440 -11.00 -17.23 -6.78
C GLY A 440 -9.67 -17.31 -6.03
N THR A 441 -9.59 -16.62 -4.88
CA THR A 441 -8.46 -16.74 -3.97
C THR A 441 -8.37 -18.17 -3.44
N VAL A 442 -7.16 -18.70 -3.27
CA VAL A 442 -6.93 -20.09 -2.82
C VAL A 442 -7.49 -20.33 -1.42
N CYS A 443 -7.25 -19.38 -0.51
CA CYS A 443 -7.77 -19.40 0.84
C CYS A 443 -8.29 -18.01 1.25
N HIS A 444 -9.01 -17.97 2.36
CA HIS A 444 -9.24 -16.73 3.08
C HIS A 444 -8.00 -16.43 3.92
N ALA A 445 -7.44 -15.23 3.80
CA ALA A 445 -6.23 -14.83 4.49
C ALA A 445 -6.48 -13.61 5.37
N TYR A 446 -5.76 -13.51 6.50
CA TYR A 446 -5.82 -12.38 7.43
C TYR A 446 -5.04 -11.16 6.94
N ASP A 447 -4.90 -11.03 5.62
CA ASP A 447 -4.13 -9.98 4.98
C ASP A 447 -4.97 -8.73 4.83
N ARG A 448 -4.32 -7.56 4.88
CA ARG A 448 -4.97 -6.29 4.58
C ARG A 448 -5.52 -6.26 3.15
N GLU A 449 -4.80 -6.85 2.19
CA GLU A 449 -5.25 -6.97 0.80
C GLU A 449 -5.03 -8.39 0.28
N VAL A 450 -6.09 -9.01 -0.24
CA VAL A 450 -6.01 -10.25 -1.02
C VAL A 450 -6.31 -9.94 -2.48
N HIS A 451 -5.59 -10.55 -3.41
CA HIS A 451 -5.85 -10.36 -4.83
C HIS A 451 -5.78 -11.66 -5.62
N LEU A 452 -6.40 -11.62 -6.78
CA LEU A 452 -6.48 -12.71 -7.75
C LEU A 452 -6.12 -12.14 -9.11
N ARG A 453 -5.20 -12.81 -9.82
CA ARG A 453 -4.87 -12.55 -11.21
C ARG A 453 -5.42 -13.68 -12.08
N CYS A 454 -6.09 -13.34 -13.18
CA CYS A 454 -6.65 -14.33 -14.10
C CYS A 454 -6.82 -13.78 -15.52
N GLU A 455 -6.78 -14.67 -16.50
CA GLU A 455 -7.16 -14.35 -17.89
C GLU A 455 -8.65 -14.63 -18.07
N LEU A 456 -9.42 -13.62 -18.45
CA LEU A 456 -10.87 -13.74 -18.60
C LEU A 456 -11.27 -13.43 -20.05
N SER A 457 -12.16 -14.27 -20.58
CA SER A 457 -12.80 -14.04 -21.87
C SER A 457 -13.81 -12.88 -21.80
N PRO A 458 -14.23 -12.31 -22.94
CA PRO A 458 -15.31 -11.32 -22.95
C PRO A 458 -16.57 -11.89 -22.29
N GLY A 459 -17.27 -11.05 -21.54
CA GLY A 459 -18.50 -11.47 -20.88
C GLY A 459 -18.83 -10.72 -19.60
N ARG A 460 -19.82 -11.24 -18.88
CA ARG A 460 -20.26 -10.71 -17.58
C ARG A 460 -19.84 -11.68 -16.48
N TYR A 461 -19.37 -11.11 -15.40
CA TYR A 461 -18.82 -11.82 -14.27
C TYR A 461 -19.42 -11.27 -12.98
N LEU A 462 -19.64 -12.16 -12.01
CA LEU A 462 -20.11 -11.83 -10.68
C LEU A 462 -18.96 -12.05 -9.70
N ALA A 463 -18.43 -10.96 -9.13
CA ALA A 463 -17.41 -10.99 -8.09
C ALA A 463 -18.07 -10.91 -6.70
N VAL A 464 -17.71 -11.83 -5.81
CA VAL A 464 -18.25 -11.93 -4.45
C VAL A 464 -17.10 -11.96 -3.45
N PRO A 465 -16.74 -10.81 -2.84
CA PRO A 465 -15.83 -10.76 -1.71
C PRO A 465 -16.54 -11.26 -0.43
N SER A 466 -15.85 -12.08 0.36
CA SER A 466 -16.39 -12.59 1.62
C SER A 466 -15.35 -12.69 2.72
N THR A 467 -15.78 -12.53 3.97
CA THR A 467 -15.00 -13.00 5.14
C THR A 467 -15.08 -14.52 5.24
N PHE A 468 -14.18 -15.12 6.00
CA PHE A 468 -14.22 -16.55 6.32
C PHE A 468 -15.41 -16.85 7.24
N LEU A 469 -15.45 -16.17 8.38
CA LEU A 469 -16.52 -16.30 9.38
C LEU A 469 -17.74 -15.47 8.96
N LYS A 470 -18.94 -16.03 9.19
CA LYS A 470 -20.22 -15.30 9.03
C LYS A 470 -20.45 -14.32 10.18
N GLY A 471 -21.23 -13.27 9.94
CA GLY A 471 -21.61 -12.29 10.96
C GLY A 471 -20.51 -11.28 11.34
N VAL A 472 -19.33 -11.39 10.74
CA VAL A 472 -18.21 -10.46 10.92
C VAL A 472 -18.46 -9.18 10.13
N SER A 473 -18.27 -8.03 10.78
CA SER A 473 -18.41 -6.73 10.13
C SER A 473 -17.06 -6.13 9.81
N ALA A 474 -16.88 -5.67 8.57
CA ALA A 474 -15.69 -4.96 8.12
C ALA A 474 -16.00 -4.18 6.83
N GLN A 475 -15.21 -3.14 6.56
CA GLN A 475 -15.27 -2.36 5.33
C GLN A 475 -14.16 -2.82 4.38
N PHE A 476 -14.41 -2.77 3.07
CA PHE A 476 -13.41 -3.10 2.07
C PHE A 476 -13.54 -2.23 0.81
N LEU A 477 -12.48 -2.20 0.01
CA LEU A 477 -12.43 -1.60 -1.32
C LEU A 477 -12.14 -2.73 -2.32
N LEU A 478 -13.06 -2.98 -3.24
CA LEU A 478 -12.85 -3.90 -4.35
C LEU A 478 -12.19 -3.13 -5.49
N ARG A 479 -10.97 -3.49 -5.84
CA ARG A 479 -10.17 -2.87 -6.90
C ARG A 479 -10.03 -3.86 -8.06
N VAL A 480 -10.26 -3.40 -9.29
CA VAL A 480 -10.10 -4.21 -10.51
C VAL A 480 -9.18 -3.47 -11.46
N PHE A 481 -8.16 -4.16 -11.96
CA PHE A 481 -7.20 -3.72 -12.96
C PHE A 481 -7.27 -4.66 -14.15
N SER A 482 -7.28 -4.14 -15.36
CA SER A 482 -7.47 -4.92 -16.58
C SER A 482 -6.63 -4.37 -17.74
N THR A 483 -6.12 -5.25 -18.59
CA THR A 483 -5.46 -4.86 -19.85
C THR A 483 -6.45 -4.32 -20.89
N GLY A 484 -7.70 -4.78 -20.86
CA GLY A 484 -8.75 -4.36 -21.79
C GLY A 484 -9.92 -3.67 -21.11
N LYS A 485 -10.83 -3.10 -21.92
CA LYS A 485 -11.95 -2.28 -21.43
C LYS A 485 -12.87 -3.08 -20.50
N MET A 486 -13.18 -2.46 -19.36
CA MET A 486 -14.05 -3.06 -18.36
C MET A 486 -14.98 -2.06 -17.67
N SER A 487 -16.09 -2.59 -17.14
CA SER A 487 -16.96 -1.85 -16.23
C SER A 487 -17.18 -2.65 -14.94
N LEU A 488 -17.29 -1.93 -13.83
CA LEU A 488 -17.49 -2.48 -12.49
C LEU A 488 -18.67 -1.76 -11.84
N SER A 489 -19.65 -2.51 -11.36
CA SER A 489 -20.83 -1.96 -10.67
C SER A 489 -21.28 -2.86 -9.53
N ARG A 490 -22.02 -2.30 -8.56
CA ARG A 490 -22.62 -3.09 -7.48
C ARG A 490 -23.87 -3.81 -8.00
N ALA A 491 -24.03 -5.08 -7.67
CA ALA A 491 -25.29 -5.76 -7.93
C ALA A 491 -26.30 -5.33 -6.85
N GLU A 492 -27.24 -4.46 -7.22
CA GLU A 492 -28.33 -4.08 -6.31
C GLU A 492 -29.23 -5.30 -6.03
N ARG A 493 -29.72 -5.41 -4.78
CA ARG A 493 -30.90 -6.25 -4.52
C ARG A 493 -32.10 -5.51 -5.12
N PRO A 494 -33.05 -6.19 -5.78
CA PRO A 494 -34.36 -5.58 -6.01
C PRO A 494 -34.86 -5.10 -4.64
N ALA A 495 -35.20 -3.82 -4.52
CA ALA A 495 -35.97 -3.35 -3.39
C ALA A 495 -37.21 -4.27 -3.29
N ALA A 496 -37.55 -4.72 -2.08
CA ALA A 496 -38.81 -5.41 -1.87
C ALA A 496 -39.93 -4.48 -2.36
N GLN A 497 -40.46 -4.75 -3.55
CA GLN A 497 -41.52 -3.96 -4.15
C GLN A 497 -42.78 -4.19 -3.31
N GLY A 498 -43.17 -3.16 -2.56
CA GLY A 498 -44.57 -2.93 -2.28
C GLY A 498 -45.31 -2.83 -3.61
N THR A 499 -46.34 -3.65 -3.74
CA THR A 499 -47.35 -3.75 -4.80
C THR A 499 -47.64 -2.47 -5.60
N ASP A 500 -47.42 -2.52 -6.92
CA ASP A 500 -48.32 -1.92 -7.92
C ASP A 500 -48.13 -2.57 -9.31
N PRO A 501 -49.10 -3.34 -9.86
CA PRO A 501 -48.94 -4.08 -11.10
C PRO A 501 -49.34 -3.23 -12.31
N ARG A 502 -48.51 -2.28 -12.75
CA ARG A 502 -48.67 -1.65 -14.08
C ARG A 502 -47.48 -0.88 -14.67
N ALA A 503 -46.25 -1.15 -14.27
CA ALA A 503 -45.08 -0.57 -14.92
C ALA A 503 -44.36 -1.59 -15.80
N ALA A 504 -44.29 -1.29 -17.10
CA ALA A 504 -43.55 -2.04 -18.09
C ALA A 504 -42.06 -2.22 -17.68
N LEU A 505 -41.52 -3.36 -18.09
CA LEU A 505 -40.15 -3.82 -17.89
C LEU A 505 -39.11 -2.74 -18.27
N PRO A 506 -38.06 -2.48 -17.47
CA PRO A 506 -37.01 -1.59 -17.93
C PRO A 506 -35.81 -2.35 -18.52
N ALA A 507 -35.20 -1.66 -19.49
CA ALA A 507 -34.01 -2.00 -20.23
C ALA A 507 -32.86 -1.10 -19.73
N ASP A 508 -31.86 -1.67 -19.05
CA ASP A 508 -30.91 -0.80 -18.33
C ASP A 508 -29.50 -1.43 -18.29
N GLN A 509 -28.58 -0.84 -19.05
CA GLN A 509 -27.18 -0.73 -18.65
C GLN A 509 -27.04 0.67 -18.04
N VAL A 510 -26.61 0.75 -16.77
CA VAL A 510 -26.36 2.01 -16.09
C VAL A 510 -24.86 2.30 -16.17
N GLU A 511 -24.49 3.38 -16.84
CA GLU A 511 -23.13 3.91 -16.81
C GLU A 511 -23.00 4.83 -15.58
N THR A 512 -21.96 4.59 -14.77
CA THR A 512 -21.70 5.40 -13.57
C THR A 512 -20.48 6.28 -13.81
N MET A 513 -20.65 7.59 -13.71
CA MET A 513 -19.57 8.57 -13.77
C MET A 513 -19.43 9.28 -12.42
N GLN A 514 -18.20 9.42 -11.92
CA GLN A 514 -17.90 10.16 -10.70
C GLN A 514 -17.15 11.45 -11.04
N LEU A 515 -17.74 12.59 -10.70
CA LEU A 515 -17.12 13.91 -10.81
C LEU A 515 -16.87 14.46 -9.41
N ARG A 516 -15.81 15.27 -9.25
CA ARG A 516 -15.42 15.86 -7.96
C ARG A 516 -15.22 17.35 -8.11
N GLY A 517 -15.64 18.10 -7.08
CA GLY A 517 -15.45 19.54 -6.95
C GLY A 517 -15.24 19.91 -5.49
N CYS A 518 -14.95 21.18 -5.21
CA CYS A 518 -14.83 21.70 -3.84
C CYS A 518 -15.37 23.12 -3.74
N TRP A 519 -15.92 23.46 -2.58
CA TRP A 519 -16.34 24.82 -2.23
C TRP A 519 -15.24 25.49 -1.38
N LYS A 520 -14.71 26.62 -1.86
CA LYS A 520 -13.74 27.46 -1.16
C LYS A 520 -14.37 28.82 -0.90
N ALA A 521 -14.34 29.27 0.35
CA ALA A 521 -14.88 30.58 0.74
C ALA A 521 -14.25 31.69 -0.12
N GLY A 522 -15.09 32.59 -0.64
CA GLY A 522 -14.66 33.70 -1.52
C GLY A 522 -14.30 33.32 -2.96
N TRP A 523 -14.33 32.04 -3.32
CA TRP A 523 -13.98 31.57 -4.66
C TRP A 523 -15.07 30.72 -5.28
N THR A 524 -15.31 29.52 -4.74
CA THR A 524 -16.26 28.56 -5.29
C THR A 524 -17.44 28.27 -4.38
N ALA A 525 -17.51 28.90 -3.20
CA ALA A 525 -18.63 28.81 -2.26
C ALA A 525 -19.72 29.85 -2.57
N GLY A 526 -20.38 29.73 -3.71
CA GLY A 526 -21.29 30.75 -4.24
C GLY A 526 -22.66 30.88 -3.55
N GLY A 527 -23.02 29.94 -2.68
CA GLY A 527 -24.33 29.89 -2.01
C GLY A 527 -25.43 29.29 -2.90
N SER A 528 -26.69 29.36 -2.45
CA SER A 528 -27.83 28.87 -3.24
C SER A 528 -28.20 29.83 -4.38
N ARG A 529 -29.16 29.47 -5.24
CA ARG A 529 -29.57 30.26 -6.42
C ARG A 529 -30.03 31.69 -6.10
N ASN A 530 -30.35 31.98 -4.83
CA ASN A 530 -30.78 33.30 -4.38
C ASN A 530 -29.62 34.26 -4.11
N PHE A 531 -28.36 33.79 -4.17
CA PHE A 531 -27.18 34.60 -3.95
C PHE A 531 -26.57 35.07 -5.28
N ALA A 532 -26.13 36.34 -5.35
CA ALA A 532 -25.47 36.87 -6.54
C ALA A 532 -24.16 36.13 -6.90
N SER A 533 -23.52 35.52 -5.91
CA SER A 533 -22.33 34.67 -6.07
C SER A 533 -22.63 33.25 -6.56
N TYR A 534 -23.90 32.88 -6.81
CA TYR A 534 -24.28 31.55 -7.26
C TYR A 534 -23.50 31.04 -8.49
N PRO A 535 -23.20 31.86 -9.52
CA PRO A 535 -22.42 31.42 -10.68
C PRO A 535 -21.00 30.95 -10.35
N CYS A 536 -20.46 31.32 -9.19
CA CYS A 536 -19.13 30.90 -8.75
C CYS A 536 -19.09 29.45 -8.24
N ASN A 537 -20.25 28.80 -8.03
CA ASN A 537 -20.29 27.40 -7.59
C ASN A 537 -19.66 26.44 -8.63
N PRO A 538 -19.14 25.27 -8.21
CA PRO A 538 -18.55 24.29 -9.13
C PRO A 538 -19.55 23.81 -10.20
N CYS A 539 -19.17 23.97 -11.46
CA CYS A 539 -19.88 23.43 -12.62
C CYS A 539 -19.18 22.17 -13.11
N LEU A 540 -19.87 21.02 -13.06
CA LEU A 540 -19.32 19.71 -13.42
C LEU A 540 -19.99 19.19 -14.69
N PRO A 541 -19.34 19.28 -15.86
CA PRO A 541 -19.95 18.84 -17.11
C PRO A 541 -20.02 17.32 -17.18
N PHE A 542 -21.14 16.81 -17.71
CA PHE A 542 -21.29 15.40 -18.06
C PHE A 542 -22.05 15.26 -19.37
N SER A 543 -21.72 14.24 -20.16
CA SER A 543 -22.40 13.90 -21.40
C SER A 543 -23.28 12.68 -21.20
N VAL A 544 -24.50 12.72 -21.73
CA VAL A 544 -25.37 11.54 -21.80
C VAL A 544 -25.29 10.98 -23.23
N PRO A 545 -24.67 9.81 -23.45
CA PRO A 545 -24.37 9.28 -24.78
C PRO A 545 -25.62 9.02 -25.62
N GLU A 546 -25.57 9.30 -26.93
CA GLU A 546 -26.70 9.10 -27.85
C GLU A 546 -27.13 7.62 -27.97
N GLY A 547 -28.43 7.37 -28.13
CA GLY A 547 -29.04 6.05 -28.09
C GLY A 547 -30.57 6.10 -28.09
N ALA A 548 -31.21 5.05 -28.61
CA ALA A 548 -32.65 4.97 -28.80
C ALA A 548 -33.39 4.59 -27.50
N GLY A 549 -34.18 5.52 -26.94
CA GLY A 549 -35.08 5.29 -25.81
C GLY A 549 -35.07 6.39 -24.74
N PRO A 550 -36.08 6.42 -23.84
CA PRO A 550 -36.11 7.36 -22.71
C PRO A 550 -34.96 7.09 -21.73
N ARG A 551 -34.23 8.13 -21.34
CA ARG A 551 -33.04 8.02 -20.48
C ARG A 551 -33.33 8.47 -19.06
N CYS A 552 -32.94 7.65 -18.09
CA CYS A 552 -32.97 8.01 -16.68
C CYS A 552 -31.54 8.35 -16.23
N VAL A 553 -31.33 9.56 -15.70
CA VAL A 553 -30.06 9.97 -15.10
C VAL A 553 -30.26 10.09 -13.60
N ARG A 554 -29.56 9.25 -12.82
CA ARG A 554 -29.54 9.35 -11.36
C ARG A 554 -28.28 10.09 -10.92
N ILE A 555 -28.45 11.30 -10.40
CA ILE A 555 -27.36 12.10 -9.85
C ILE A 555 -27.39 11.99 -8.32
N THR A 556 -26.25 11.66 -7.72
CA THR A 556 -26.08 11.63 -6.26
C THR A 556 -24.96 12.59 -5.90
N LEU A 557 -25.27 13.65 -5.14
CA LEU A 557 -24.27 14.57 -4.59
C LEU A 557 -23.86 14.09 -3.19
N GLN A 558 -22.56 13.93 -2.96
CA GLN A 558 -22.02 13.52 -1.66
C GLN A 558 -21.03 14.57 -1.15
N GLN A 559 -21.30 15.14 0.03
CA GLN A 559 -20.36 16.03 0.70
C GLN A 559 -19.29 15.19 1.41
N HIS A 560 -18.03 15.61 1.29
CA HIS A 560 -16.93 15.03 2.05
C HIS A 560 -16.53 15.96 3.19
N CYS A 561 -16.56 15.47 4.44
CA CYS A 561 -16.03 16.18 5.61
C CYS A 561 -14.63 15.67 5.95
N ARG A 562 -13.72 16.59 6.27
CA ARG A 562 -12.37 16.26 6.77
C ARG A 562 -12.48 15.74 8.21
N LEU A 563 -11.51 14.94 8.64
CA LEU A 563 -11.41 14.52 10.05
C LEU A 563 -11.31 15.77 10.95
N GLY A 564 -12.25 15.91 11.88
CA GLY A 564 -12.33 17.00 12.87
C GLY A 564 -13.48 17.99 12.66
N ASP A 565 -14.12 17.99 11.49
CA ASP A 565 -15.24 18.89 11.20
C ASP A 565 -16.57 18.13 11.34
N SER A 566 -17.31 18.39 12.42
CA SER A 566 -18.53 17.65 12.76
C SER A 566 -19.80 18.19 12.08
N GLN A 567 -19.70 19.30 11.34
CA GLN A 567 -20.85 19.91 10.69
C GLN A 567 -20.89 19.59 9.19
N LEU A 568 -21.89 18.79 8.78
CA LEU A 568 -22.31 18.72 7.40
C LEU A 568 -23.00 20.05 7.03
N HIS A 569 -22.78 20.52 5.81
CA HIS A 569 -23.45 21.72 5.29
C HIS A 569 -24.64 21.30 4.44
N PRO A 570 -25.73 22.09 4.40
CA PRO A 570 -26.79 21.87 3.44
C PRO A 570 -26.25 22.04 2.02
N ILE A 571 -26.28 20.96 1.25
CA ILE A 571 -25.80 20.91 -0.14
C ILE A 571 -26.93 20.55 -1.11
N GLY A 572 -26.85 21.06 -2.33
CA GLY A 572 -27.79 20.78 -3.41
C GLY A 572 -27.14 20.97 -4.77
N PHE A 573 -27.83 20.56 -5.83
CA PHE A 573 -27.37 20.75 -7.21
C PHE A 573 -28.53 21.10 -8.14
N HIS A 574 -28.20 21.74 -9.25
CA HIS A 574 -29.10 21.99 -10.36
C HIS A 574 -28.52 21.38 -11.64
N VAL A 575 -29.38 20.89 -12.52
CA VAL A 575 -28.99 20.33 -13.81
C VAL A 575 -29.38 21.32 -14.89
N PHE A 576 -28.41 21.71 -15.72
CA PHE A 576 -28.62 22.60 -16.86
C PHE A 576 -28.32 21.84 -18.15
N GLN A 577 -29.17 22.02 -19.16
CA GLN A 577 -28.91 21.53 -20.51
C GLN A 577 -28.19 22.64 -21.29
N GLY A 578 -27.00 22.33 -21.83
CA GLY A 578 -26.22 23.27 -22.62
C GLY A 578 -25.36 22.55 -23.66
N GLN A 579 -25.00 23.23 -24.76
CA GLN A 579 -24.03 22.71 -25.71
C GLN A 579 -22.61 22.84 -25.13
N LEU A 580 -21.78 21.80 -25.28
CA LEU A 580 -20.41 21.75 -24.75
C LEU A 580 -19.50 22.90 -25.26
N SER A 581 -19.92 23.61 -26.32
CA SER A 581 -19.21 24.74 -26.92
C SER A 581 -19.25 26.04 -26.10
N LEU A 582 -20.04 26.14 -25.02
CA LEU A 582 -20.24 27.40 -24.28
C LEU A 582 -19.70 27.42 -22.83
N LEU A 583 -19.00 26.37 -22.37
CA LEU A 583 -18.57 26.23 -20.96
C LEU A 583 -17.05 26.34 -20.74
N ARG A 584 -16.30 26.90 -21.70
CA ARG A 584 -14.89 27.29 -21.51
C ARG A 584 -14.78 28.82 -21.38
N SER A 585 -15.04 29.31 -20.18
CA SER A 585 -14.57 30.62 -19.71
C SER A 585 -14.31 30.55 -18.22
#